data_AF-A0A969UC16-F1
#
_entry.id   AF-A0A969UC16-F1
#
_cell.length_a   1.000
_cell.length_b   1.000
_cell.length_c   1.000
_cell.angle_alpha   90.00
_cell.angle_beta   90.00
_cell.angle_gamma   90.00
#
_symmetry.space_group_name_H-M   'P 1'
#
loop_
_entity.id
_entity.type
_entity.pdbx_description
1 polymer ?
#
loop_
_entity_poly.entity_id
_entity_poly.type
_entity_poly.pdbx_seq_one_letter_code
_entity_poly.pdbx_strand_id
1 'polypeptide(L)'
;MRCNTPSSSGVQVGSSTMPHKVNPIDFENSEGNIGLANALLDHMGNKLAISRWQRDLTDSTVLRNMGAAFGYSLLAYQSTLRGMGKLEVNSQRIAEDLDGAWEVSTDSAWNVLSCA
;
A
#
# COMPACT_ATOMS: atom_id res chain seq x y z
N MET A 1 -12.29 -10.31 1.26
CA MET A 1 -11.67 -10.10 -0.07
C MET A 1 -11.27 -11.46 -0.64
N ARG A 2 -11.64 -11.76 -1.89
CA ARG A 2 -11.04 -12.85 -2.65
C ARG A 2 -10.53 -12.26 -3.95
N CYS A 3 -9.24 -12.39 -4.23
CA CYS A 3 -8.70 -12.05 -5.54
C CYS A 3 -9.06 -13.21 -6.48
N ASN A 4 -9.89 -12.96 -7.47
CA ASN A 4 -10.20 -13.93 -8.50
C ASN A 4 -9.30 -13.63 -9.69
N THR A 5 -8.55 -14.63 -10.13
CA THR A 5 -7.65 -14.50 -11.28
C THR A 5 -8.47 -14.52 -12.57
N PRO A 6 -8.27 -13.58 -13.52
CA PRO A 6 -8.91 -13.67 -14.82
C PRO A 6 -8.36 -14.89 -15.57
N SER A 7 -9.25 -15.65 -16.18
CA SER A 7 -8.95 -16.81 -17.01
C SER A 7 -8.24 -16.41 -18.30
N SER A 8 -6.92 -16.25 -18.27
CA SER A 8 -6.03 -16.54 -19.41
C SER A 8 -4.56 -16.50 -18.97
N SER A 9 -3.80 -17.53 -19.36
CA SER A 9 -2.35 -17.72 -19.18
C SER A 9 -1.82 -18.00 -17.75
N GLY A 10 -1.61 -19.30 -17.47
CA GLY A 10 -0.74 -19.81 -16.39
C GLY A 10 -1.33 -19.72 -14.99
N VAL A 11 -1.48 -20.87 -14.31
CA VAL A 11 -1.84 -20.91 -12.89
C VAL A 11 -0.81 -20.08 -12.10
N GLN A 12 -1.23 -18.92 -11.60
CA GLN A 12 -0.39 -18.07 -10.76
C GLN A 12 -0.26 -18.79 -9.41
N VAL A 13 0.87 -19.48 -9.21
CA VAL A 13 1.15 -20.23 -7.99
C VAL A 13 1.32 -19.22 -6.84
N GLY A 14 0.26 -18.99 -6.06
CA GLY A 14 0.30 -18.07 -4.92
C GLY A 14 1.12 -18.59 -3.74
N SER A 15 1.32 -19.92 -3.65
CA SER A 15 2.22 -20.58 -2.71
C SER A 15 2.74 -21.89 -3.31
N SER A 16 4.05 -22.14 -3.20
CA SER A 16 4.70 -23.35 -3.72
C SER A 16 4.26 -24.64 -3.01
N THR A 17 3.68 -24.53 -1.81
CA THR A 17 3.24 -25.66 -0.98
C THR A 17 1.72 -25.70 -0.73
N MET A 18 0.99 -24.63 -1.06
CA MET A 18 -0.47 -24.53 -0.80
C MET A 18 -1.23 -24.06 -2.05
N PRO A 19 -1.86 -24.96 -2.81
CA PRO A 19 -2.43 -24.66 -4.13
C PRO A 19 -3.69 -23.77 -4.10
N HIS A 20 -4.36 -23.65 -2.95
CA HIS A 20 -5.55 -22.81 -2.79
C HIS A 20 -5.25 -21.40 -2.24
N LYS A 21 -4.00 -21.12 -1.88
CA LYS A 21 -3.61 -19.88 -1.21
C LYS A 21 -3.33 -18.79 -2.25
N VAL A 22 -4.11 -17.71 -2.20
CA VAL A 22 -3.93 -16.51 -3.02
C VAL A 22 -3.50 -15.37 -2.11
N ASN A 23 -2.29 -14.83 -2.33
CA ASN A 23 -1.70 -13.77 -1.50
C ASN A 23 -1.78 -12.42 -2.21
N PRO A 24 -1.97 -11.31 -1.47
CA PRO A 24 -1.94 -9.95 -2.02
C PRO A 24 -0.50 -9.47 -2.30
N ILE A 25 0.27 -10.24 -3.08
CA ILE A 25 1.70 -10.00 -3.34
C ILE A 25 1.99 -8.62 -3.97
N ASP A 26 1.06 -8.10 -4.76
CA ASP A 26 1.23 -6.80 -5.42
C ASP A 26 1.19 -5.66 -4.39
N PHE A 27 0.37 -5.79 -3.33
CA PHE A 27 0.32 -4.82 -2.23
C PHE A 27 1.54 -4.95 -1.32
N GLU A 28 1.97 -6.17 -0.99
CA GLU A 28 3.21 -6.40 -0.21
C GLU A 28 4.45 -5.81 -0.91
N ASN A 29 4.55 -6.01 -2.24
CA ASN A 29 5.62 -5.41 -3.05
C ASN A 29 5.52 -3.88 -3.08
N SER A 30 4.31 -3.34 -3.17
CA SER A 30 4.12 -1.89 -3.11
C SER A 30 4.56 -1.31 -1.77
N GLU A 31 4.17 -1.94 -0.66
CA GLU A 31 4.52 -1.50 0.70
C GLU A 31 6.05 -1.45 0.89
N GLY A 32 6.75 -2.51 0.48
CA GLY A 32 8.22 -2.54 0.56
C GLY A 32 8.89 -1.42 -0.24
N ASN A 33 8.42 -1.17 -1.47
CA ASN A 33 8.97 -0.11 -2.31
C ASN A 33 8.64 1.30 -1.81
N ILE A 34 7.46 1.52 -1.24
CA ILE A 34 7.11 2.80 -0.59
C ILE A 34 8.03 3.06 0.60
N GLY A 35 8.30 2.04 1.42
CA GLY A 35 9.24 2.15 2.54
C GLY A 35 10.64 2.58 2.10
N LEU A 36 11.18 1.95 1.04
CA LEU A 36 12.48 2.31 0.47
C LEU A 36 12.49 3.73 -0.11
N ALA A 37 11.43 4.10 -0.85
CA ALA A 37 11.31 5.44 -1.41
C ALA A 37 11.29 6.51 -0.30
N ASN A 38 10.49 6.30 0.75
CA ASN A 38 10.38 7.22 1.87
C ASN A 38 11.71 7.38 2.61
N ALA A 39 12.45 6.29 2.86
CA ALA A 39 13.75 6.36 3.51
C ALA A 39 14.75 7.22 2.71
N LEU A 40 14.75 7.08 1.37
CA LEU A 40 15.60 7.90 0.51
C LEU A 40 15.16 9.37 0.47
N LEU A 41 13.87 9.62 0.33
CA LEU A 41 13.32 10.98 0.28
C LEU A 41 13.53 11.72 1.61
N ASP A 42 13.33 11.04 2.74
CA ASP A 42 13.57 11.60 4.07
C ASP A 42 15.06 11.91 4.30
N HIS A 43 15.96 11.01 3.88
CA HIS A 43 17.39 11.28 3.90
C HIS A 43 17.76 12.52 3.07
N MET A 44 17.20 12.65 1.86
CA MET A 44 17.43 13.82 1.00
C MET A 44 16.88 15.10 1.62
N GLY A 45 15.67 15.06 2.17
CA GLY A 45 15.04 16.21 2.83
C GLY A 45 15.88 16.74 3.99
N ASN A 46 16.40 15.84 4.83
CA ASN A 46 17.26 16.18 5.96
C ASN A 46 18.65 16.65 5.53
N LYS A 47 19.25 16.03 4.50
CA LYS A 47 20.63 16.31 4.10
C LYS A 47 20.77 17.55 3.21
N LEU A 48 19.85 17.77 2.26
CA LEU A 48 19.96 18.85 1.27
C LEU A 48 19.67 20.24 1.85
N ALA A 49 18.96 20.30 2.98
CA ALA A 49 18.68 21.57 3.68
C ALA A 49 19.91 22.18 4.35
N ILE A 50 21.00 21.41 4.53
CA ILE A 50 22.19 21.83 5.27
C ILE A 50 23.43 21.71 4.39
N SER A 51 23.96 22.87 4.01
CA SER A 51 25.25 23.00 3.32
C SER A 51 26.17 23.94 4.10
N ARG A 52 27.46 23.60 4.21
CA ARG A 52 28.42 24.38 4.99
C ARG A 52 28.88 25.62 4.20
N TRP A 53 28.92 26.77 4.88
CA TRP A 53 29.41 28.05 4.33
C TRP A 53 28.79 28.40 2.96
N GLN A 54 29.60 28.67 1.94
CA GLN A 54 29.13 29.08 0.61
C GLN A 54 28.64 27.92 -0.27
N ARG A 55 28.72 26.66 0.21
CA ARG A 55 28.15 25.39 -0.31
C ARG A 55 29.19 24.26 -0.23
N ASP A 56 28.77 23.11 0.27
CA ASP A 56 29.52 21.84 0.25
C ASP A 56 29.18 21.01 -1.01
N LEU A 57 30.05 20.09 -1.41
CA LEU A 57 29.87 19.26 -2.61
C LEU A 57 29.07 17.98 -2.33
N THR A 58 28.82 17.65 -1.06
CA THR A 58 28.05 16.45 -0.65
C THR A 58 26.68 16.37 -1.29
N ASP A 59 26.07 17.52 -1.60
CA ASP A 59 24.71 17.60 -2.11
C ASP A 59 24.66 17.12 -3.58
N SER A 60 25.78 17.19 -4.30
CA SER A 60 25.87 16.78 -5.71
C SER A 60 25.72 15.27 -5.93
N THR A 61 26.20 14.43 -4.99
CA THR A 61 26.04 12.97 -5.06
C THR A 61 24.66 12.54 -4.57
N VAL A 62 24.12 13.24 -3.57
CA VAL A 62 22.76 13.00 -3.05
C VAL A 62 21.71 13.30 -4.13
N LEU A 63 21.82 14.43 -4.85
CA LEU A 63 20.90 14.78 -5.94
C LEU A 63 20.89 13.77 -7.09
N ARG A 64 22.01 13.10 -7.36
CA ARG A 64 22.07 12.04 -8.39
C ARG A 64 21.23 10.80 -8.04
N ASN A 65 20.87 10.63 -6.76
CA ASN A 65 20.02 9.53 -6.30
C ASN A 65 18.52 9.86 -6.33
N MET A 66 18.15 11.09 -6.68
CA MET A 66 16.74 11.52 -6.75
C MET A 66 15.90 10.63 -7.67
N GLY A 67 16.48 10.22 -8.81
CA GLY A 67 15.81 9.29 -9.73
C GLY A 67 15.55 7.90 -9.13
N ALA A 68 16.43 7.41 -8.25
CA ALA A 68 16.23 6.12 -7.58
C ALA A 68 15.05 6.19 -6.60
N ALA A 69 14.96 7.27 -5.82
CA ALA A 69 13.84 7.49 -4.90
C ALA A 69 12.49 7.49 -5.64
N PHE A 70 12.38 8.27 -6.74
CA PHE A 70 11.18 8.27 -7.57
C PHE A 70 10.94 6.95 -8.31
N GLY A 71 12.00 6.22 -8.66
CA GLY A 71 11.90 4.89 -9.25
C GLY A 71 11.21 3.89 -8.34
N TYR A 72 11.58 3.87 -7.05
CA TYR A 72 10.88 3.05 -6.05
C TYR A 72 9.43 3.46 -5.87
N SER A 73 9.12 4.77 -5.82
CA SER A 73 7.73 5.24 -5.77
C SER A 73 6.92 4.78 -6.98
N LEU A 74 7.49 4.87 -8.20
CA LEU A 74 6.80 4.47 -9.42
C LEU A 74 6.52 2.96 -9.45
N LEU A 75 7.48 2.14 -9.05
CA LEU A 75 7.30 0.68 -8.96
C LEU A 75 6.21 0.32 -7.94
N ALA A 76 6.17 1.03 -6.83
CA ALA A 76 5.11 0.86 -5.84
C ALA A 76 3.72 1.20 -6.41
N TYR A 77 3.59 2.36 -7.06
CA TYR A 77 2.30 2.78 -7.66
C TYR A 77 1.83 1.80 -8.72
N GLN A 78 2.72 1.31 -9.58
CA GLN A 78 2.38 0.29 -10.57
C GLN A 78 1.90 -1.02 -9.91
N SER A 79 2.54 -1.43 -8.82
CA SER A 79 2.16 -2.64 -8.08
C SER A 79 0.82 -2.46 -7.37
N THR A 80 0.58 -1.30 -6.75
CA THR A 80 -0.74 -0.95 -6.17
C THR A 80 -1.84 -0.97 -7.23
N LEU A 81 -1.63 -0.34 -8.39
CA LEU A 81 -2.62 -0.32 -9.47
C LEU A 81 -2.95 -1.72 -9.99
N ARG A 82 -1.94 -2.59 -10.12
CA ARG A 82 -2.16 -4.00 -10.47
C ARG A 82 -2.94 -4.74 -9.40
N GLY A 83 -2.61 -4.52 -8.12
CA GLY A 83 -3.33 -5.08 -6.99
C GLY A 83 -4.80 -4.65 -6.96
N MET A 84 -5.08 -3.36 -7.19
CA MET A 84 -6.43 -2.81 -7.28
C MET A 84 -7.25 -3.44 -8.41
N GLY A 85 -6.63 -3.71 -9.57
CA GLY A 85 -7.30 -4.38 -10.68
C GLY A 85 -7.69 -5.84 -10.41
N LYS A 86 -7.13 -6.47 -9.37
CA LYS A 86 -7.44 -7.85 -8.95
C LYS A 86 -8.46 -7.93 -7.81
N LEU A 87 -8.89 -6.80 -7.27
CA LEU A 87 -9.81 -6.75 -6.13
C LEU A 87 -11.24 -7.06 -6.55
N GLU A 88 -11.82 -8.10 -5.95
CA GLU A 88 -13.26 -8.36 -5.98
C GLU A 88 -13.86 -8.22 -4.59
N VAL A 89 -14.94 -7.44 -4.49
CA VAL A 89 -15.67 -7.22 -3.25
C VAL A 89 -16.54 -8.42 -2.96
N ASN A 90 -16.43 -8.98 -1.75
CA ASN A 90 -17.31 -10.03 -1.27
C ASN A 90 -18.39 -9.40 -0.39
N SER A 91 -19.50 -8.99 -1.00
CA SER A 91 -20.61 -8.32 -0.32
C SER A 91 -21.30 -9.21 0.71
N GLN A 92 -21.45 -10.51 0.42
CA GLN A 92 -22.08 -11.45 1.33
C GLN A 92 -21.32 -11.58 2.65
N ARG A 93 -19.99 -11.73 2.57
CA ARG A 93 -19.13 -11.82 3.77
C ARG A 93 -19.17 -10.53 4.59
N ILE A 94 -19.23 -9.38 3.93
CA ILE A 94 -19.34 -8.07 4.59
C ILE A 94 -20.70 -7.94 5.29
N ALA A 95 -21.79 -8.40 4.67
CA ALA A 95 -23.11 -8.40 5.27
C ALA A 95 -23.19 -9.34 6.50
N GLU A 96 -22.63 -10.54 6.40
CA GLU A 96 -22.54 -11.47 7.54
C GLU A 96 -21.73 -10.87 8.71
N ASP A 97 -20.60 -10.22 8.43
CA ASP A 97 -19.80 -9.53 9.46
C ASP A 97 -20.58 -8.34 10.06
N LEU A 98 -21.38 -7.62 9.25
CA LEU A 98 -22.20 -6.50 9.73
C LEU A 98 -23.36 -6.95 10.60
N ASP A 99 -24.04 -8.04 10.23
CA ASP A 99 -25.11 -8.64 11.03
C ASP A 99 -24.59 -9.17 12.38
N GLY A 100 -23.34 -9.64 12.42
CA GLY A 100 -22.66 -10.05 13.66
C GLY A 100 -22.20 -8.88 14.54
N ALA A 101 -22.07 -7.67 14.00
CA ALA A 101 -21.55 -6.49 14.67
C ALA A 101 -22.69 -5.59 15.22
N TRP A 102 -23.65 -6.17 15.95
CA TRP A 102 -24.81 -5.45 16.50
C TRP A 102 -24.42 -4.23 17.37
N GLU A 103 -23.25 -4.27 18.02
CA GLU A 103 -22.69 -3.17 18.83
C GLU A 103 -22.44 -1.88 18.04
N VAL A 104 -22.22 -1.96 16.73
CA VAL A 104 -22.00 -0.78 15.86
C VAL A 104 -23.30 0.01 15.66
N SER A 105 -24.46 -0.65 15.71
CA SER A 105 -25.76 0.04 15.63
C SER A 105 -26.13 0.79 16.92
N THR A 106 -25.51 0.46 18.06
CA THR A 106 -25.78 1.19 19.31
C THR A 106 -25.20 2.60 19.30
N ASP A 107 -24.12 2.87 18.57
CA ASP A 107 -23.54 4.23 18.47
C ASP A 107 -24.44 5.18 17.67
N SER A 108 -25.10 4.69 16.62
CA SER A 108 -26.09 5.47 15.88
C SER A 108 -27.34 5.74 16.72
N ALA A 109 -27.81 4.77 17.51
CA ALA A 109 -28.91 4.96 18.46
C ALA A 109 -28.53 5.94 19.60
N TRP A 110 -27.32 5.84 20.15
CA TRP A 110 -26.82 6.70 21.22
C TRP A 110 -26.66 8.16 20.77
N ASN A 111 -26.17 8.40 19.54
CA ASN A 111 -26.07 9.74 18.96
C ASN A 111 -27.45 10.38 18.74
N VAL A 112 -28.46 9.62 18.31
CA VAL A 112 -29.83 10.13 18.18
C VAL A 112 -30.43 10.49 19.53
N LEU A 113 -30.16 9.69 20.57
CA LEU A 113 -30.68 9.94 21.92
C LEU A 113 -30.00 11.12 22.63
N SER A 114 -28.74 11.42 22.32
CA SER A 114 -27.99 12.56 22.90
C SER A 114 -28.25 13.89 22.19
N CYS A 115 -28.83 13.86 20.98
CA CYS A 115 -29.24 15.05 20.23
C CYS A 115 -30.72 15.45 20.45
N ALA A 116 -31.45 14.74 21.32
CA ALA A 116 -32.83 15.03 21.74
C ALA A 116 -32.86 15.63 23.15
#